data_AF-A0A838KJF4-F1
#
_entry.id   AF-A0A838KJF4-F1
#
_cell.length_a   1.000
_cell.length_b   1.000
_cell.length_c   1.000
_cell.angle_alpha   90.00
_cell.angle_beta   90.00
_cell.angle_gamma   90.00
#
_symmetry.space_group_name_H-M   'P 1'
#
loop_
_entity.id
_entity.type
_entity.pdbx_description
1 polymer ?
#
loop_
_entity_poly.entity_id
_entity_poly.type
_entity_poly.pdbx_seq_one_letter_code
_entity_poly.pdbx_strand_id
1 'polypeptide(L)'
;MESNHPDEVEQVEAHLTPEQIAEDRQMMSQNSEGIDLFTSFDQVQAKPELPSVPLVVVTAGRTDGWPPGWDAQLFDRLRSEQQADLATRVPGGRQVFAEESGHEVPAHQPEVVVEAISAVLGDTE
;
A
#
# COMPACT_ATOMS: atom_id res chain seq x y z
N MET A 1 3.72 -8.03 -3.89
CA MET A 1 3.31 -6.60 -3.95
C MET A 1 1.97 -6.41 -3.22
N GLU A 2 1.42 -5.19 -3.14
CA GLU A 2 0.06 -4.74 -2.72
C GLU A 2 0.07 -3.42 -1.90
N SER A 3 1.10 -2.58 -2.01
CA SER A 3 1.09 -1.18 -1.54
C SER A 3 0.26 -0.26 -2.47
N ASN A 4 0.02 -0.70 -3.71
CA ASN A 4 -0.65 0.08 -4.77
C ASN A 4 0.08 1.40 -5.10
N HIS A 5 1.35 1.50 -4.73
CA HIS A 5 2.17 2.63 -5.08
C HIS A 5 2.62 2.51 -6.54
N PRO A 6 2.64 3.62 -7.32
CA PRO A 6 2.97 3.56 -8.75
C PRO A 6 4.34 2.91 -9.02
N ASP A 7 5.31 3.16 -8.14
CA ASP A 7 6.68 2.64 -8.28
C ASP A 7 6.91 1.33 -7.51
N GLU A 8 5.85 0.70 -6.99
CA GLU A 8 5.97 -0.50 -6.15
C GLU A 8 6.66 -1.64 -6.89
N VAL A 9 6.24 -1.88 -8.14
CA VAL A 9 6.79 -2.97 -8.96
C VAL A 9 8.30 -2.85 -9.08
N GLU A 10 8.77 -1.66 -9.48
CA GLU A 10 10.19 -1.39 -9.65
C GLU A 10 10.97 -1.52 -8.33
N GLN A 11 10.47 -0.90 -7.26
CA GLN A 11 11.15 -0.86 -5.97
C GLN A 11 11.21 -2.25 -5.30
N VAL A 12 10.16 -3.05 -5.41
CA VAL A 12 10.11 -4.39 -4.83
C VAL A 12 10.96 -5.37 -5.63
N GLU A 13 10.80 -5.42 -6.95
CA GLU A 13 11.53 -6.38 -7.80
C GLU A 13 13.05 -6.15 -7.80
N ALA A 14 13.51 -4.91 -7.54
CA ALA A 14 14.92 -4.59 -7.37
C ALA A 14 15.61 -5.38 -6.24
N HIS A 15 14.82 -5.92 -5.29
CA HIS A 15 15.30 -6.69 -4.15
C HIS A 15 14.98 -8.19 -4.22
N LEU A 16 14.38 -8.64 -5.32
CA LEU A 16 13.98 -10.04 -5.50
C LEU A 16 14.88 -10.76 -6.50
N THR A 17 14.98 -12.08 -6.34
CA THR A 17 15.58 -12.95 -7.35
C THR A 17 14.61 -13.15 -8.53
N PRO A 18 15.11 -13.54 -9.73
CA PRO A 18 14.24 -13.82 -10.87
C PRO A 18 13.17 -14.89 -10.59
N GLU A 19 13.47 -15.88 -9.73
CA GLU A 19 12.53 -16.91 -9.31
C GLU A 19 11.40 -16.31 -8.44
N GLN A 20 11.76 -15.52 -7.43
CA GLN A 20 10.78 -14.82 -6.58
C GLN A 20 9.90 -13.86 -7.37
N ILE A 21 10.46 -13.15 -8.36
CA ILE A 21 9.69 -12.27 -9.26
C ILE A 21 8.67 -13.09 -10.05
N ALA A 22 9.09 -14.23 -10.63
CA ALA A 22 8.20 -15.07 -11.40
C ALA A 22 7.05 -15.64 -10.54
N GLU A 23 7.36 -16.05 -9.32
CA GLU A 23 6.36 -16.54 -8.35
C GLU A 23 5.37 -15.44 -7.93
N ASP A 24 5.84 -14.24 -7.57
CA ASP A 24 4.98 -13.12 -7.18
C ASP A 24 4.04 -12.72 -8.32
N ARG A 25 4.58 -12.55 -9.53
CA ARG A 25 3.79 -12.23 -10.72
C ARG A 25 2.75 -13.31 -11.04
N GLN A 26 3.11 -14.59 -10.88
CA GLN A 26 2.16 -15.69 -11.06
C GLN A 26 1.03 -15.61 -10.03
N MET A 27 1.36 -15.40 -8.75
CA MET A 27 0.36 -15.25 -7.68
C MET A 27 -0.58 -14.07 -7.97
N MET A 28 -0.04 -12.91 -8.35
CA MET A 28 -0.83 -11.72 -8.70
C MET A 28 -1.76 -11.97 -9.90
N SER A 29 -1.31 -12.73 -10.90
CA SER A 29 -2.14 -13.09 -12.06
C SER A 29 -3.33 -14.01 -11.71
N GLN A 30 -3.29 -14.64 -10.54
CA GLN A 30 -4.33 -15.55 -10.04
C GLN A 30 -5.29 -14.88 -9.05
N ASN A 31 -5.31 -13.54 -8.97
CA ASN A 31 -6.25 -12.83 -8.11
C ASN A 31 -7.71 -13.21 -8.46
N SER A 32 -8.54 -13.33 -7.43
CA SER A 32 -9.93 -13.77 -7.57
C SER A 32 -10.82 -12.79 -8.33
N GLU A 33 -10.37 -11.55 -8.49
CA GLU A 33 -11.10 -10.49 -9.20
C GLU A 33 -10.89 -10.58 -10.72
N GLY A 34 -9.90 -11.36 -11.18
CA GLY A 34 -9.56 -11.48 -12.60
C GLY A 34 -9.00 -10.19 -13.19
N ILE A 35 -8.44 -9.31 -12.36
CA ILE A 35 -7.90 -8.01 -12.76
C ILE A 35 -6.44 -8.16 -13.17
N ASP A 36 -6.04 -7.51 -14.25
CA ASP A 36 -4.62 -7.34 -14.58
C ASP A 36 -4.05 -6.19 -13.74
N LEU A 37 -3.45 -6.54 -12.60
CA LEU A 37 -2.90 -5.58 -11.65
C LEU A 37 -1.73 -4.76 -12.24
N PHE A 38 -0.91 -5.36 -13.11
CA PHE A 38 0.19 -4.64 -13.77
C PHE A 38 -0.34 -3.57 -14.72
N THR A 39 -1.35 -3.90 -15.52
CA THR A 39 -2.06 -2.91 -16.33
C THR A 39 -2.69 -1.81 -15.46
N SER A 40 -3.21 -2.14 -14.28
CA SER A 40 -3.76 -1.15 -13.33
C SER A 40 -2.68 -0.18 -12.83
N PHE A 41 -1.50 -0.68 -12.46
CA PHE A 41 -0.38 0.16 -12.04
C PHE A 41 0.08 1.11 -13.15
N ASP A 42 0.22 0.62 -14.39
CA ASP A 42 0.55 1.44 -15.56
C ASP A 42 -0.50 2.55 -15.77
N GLN A 43 -1.78 2.23 -15.57
CA GLN A 43 -2.86 3.22 -15.68
C GLN A 43 -2.74 4.31 -14.61
N VAL A 44 -2.44 3.96 -13.36
CA VAL A 44 -2.25 4.91 -12.26
C VAL A 44 -1.04 5.81 -12.52
N GLN A 45 0.09 5.24 -12.95
CA GLN A 45 1.29 6.00 -13.32
C GLN A 45 1.03 7.02 -14.43
N ALA A 46 0.16 6.68 -15.39
CA ALA A 46 -0.16 7.55 -16.52
C ALA A 46 -1.19 8.66 -16.20
N LYS A 47 -1.77 8.71 -14.99
CA LYS A 47 -2.75 9.75 -14.62
C LYS A 47 -2.10 11.03 -14.10
N PRO A 48 -2.77 12.18 -14.26
CA PRO A 48 -2.34 13.42 -13.62
C PRO A 48 -2.40 13.32 -12.09
N GLU A 49 -1.71 14.25 -11.43
CA GLU A 49 -1.72 14.38 -9.97
C GLU A 49 -3.13 14.45 -9.39
N LEU A 50 -3.27 13.97 -8.14
CA LEU A 50 -4.53 14.03 -7.43
C LEU A 50 -4.96 15.49 -7.22
N PRO A 51 -6.26 15.80 -7.32
CA PRO A 51 -6.76 17.12 -6.96
C PRO A 51 -6.52 17.39 -5.47
N SER A 52 -6.50 18.67 -5.08
CA SER A 52 -6.39 19.05 -3.67
C SER A 52 -7.64 18.63 -2.90
N VAL A 53 -7.53 17.50 -2.19
CA VAL A 53 -8.57 16.91 -1.34
C VAL A 53 -7.95 16.43 -0.03
N PRO A 54 -8.72 16.37 1.08
CA PRO A 54 -8.22 15.75 2.31
C PRO A 54 -7.83 14.28 2.05
N LEU A 55 -6.63 13.89 2.49
CA LEU A 55 -6.10 12.53 2.33
C LEU A 55 -5.54 12.02 3.65
N VAL A 56 -5.94 10.81 4.01
CA VAL A 56 -5.33 10.02 5.08
C VAL A 56 -4.90 8.68 4.49
N VAL A 57 -3.62 8.37 4.62
CA VAL A 57 -3.04 7.10 4.18
C VAL A 57 -2.86 6.21 5.42
N VAL A 58 -3.63 5.13 5.49
CA VAL A 58 -3.57 4.16 6.60
C VAL A 58 -2.58 3.06 6.22
N THR A 59 -1.51 2.93 6.99
CA THR A 59 -0.41 1.97 6.76
C THR A 59 -0.46 0.87 7.82
N ALA A 60 -0.29 -0.39 7.42
CA ALA A 60 -0.15 -1.51 8.35
C ALA A 60 1.12 -1.34 9.20
N GLY A 61 1.04 -1.61 10.51
CA GLY A 61 2.17 -1.50 11.44
C GLY A 61 2.88 -2.82 11.74
N ARG A 62 2.21 -3.96 11.52
CA ARG A 62 2.82 -5.28 11.76
C ARG A 62 3.57 -5.82 10.55
N THR A 63 4.70 -6.45 10.85
CA THR A 63 5.45 -7.30 9.93
C THR A 63 4.79 -8.67 9.79
N ASP A 64 3.90 -8.82 8.81
CA ASP A 64 3.33 -10.11 8.43
C ASP A 64 2.86 -10.14 6.96
N GLY A 65 2.45 -11.32 6.49
CA GLY A 65 1.89 -11.51 5.15
C GLY A 65 2.90 -11.60 4.00
N TRP A 66 4.20 -11.59 4.28
CA TRP A 66 5.24 -11.72 3.25
C TRP A 66 5.52 -13.19 2.88
N PRO A 67 5.82 -13.51 1.60
CA PRO A 67 6.16 -14.86 1.19
C PRO A 67 7.43 -15.40 1.88
N PRO A 68 7.54 -16.73 2.10
CA PRO A 68 8.76 -17.33 2.64
C PRO A 68 10.01 -16.97 1.81
N GLY A 69 11.12 -16.66 2.51
CA GLY A 69 12.38 -16.31 1.86
C GLY A 69 12.52 -14.84 1.44
N TRP A 70 11.49 -14.02 1.67
CA TRP A 70 11.56 -12.57 1.49
C TRP A 70 12.09 -11.88 2.76
N ASP A 71 12.78 -10.75 2.58
CA ASP A 71 13.20 -9.89 3.71
C ASP A 71 12.02 -9.02 4.17
N ALA A 72 11.22 -9.56 5.09
CA ALA A 72 10.01 -8.91 5.58
C ALA A 72 10.25 -7.50 6.14
N GLN A 73 11.37 -7.26 6.83
CA GLN A 73 11.67 -5.94 7.40
C GLN A 73 12.04 -4.92 6.31
N LEU A 74 12.75 -5.35 5.27
CA LEU A 74 13.03 -4.49 4.12
C LEU A 74 11.73 -4.11 3.42
N PHE A 75 10.85 -5.08 3.16
CA PHE A 75 9.61 -4.82 2.42
C PHE A 75 8.58 -4.02 3.21
N ASP A 76 8.52 -4.16 4.54
CA ASP A 76 7.72 -3.26 5.37
C ASP A 76 8.23 -1.83 5.33
N ARG A 77 9.55 -1.63 5.35
CA ARG A 77 10.14 -0.30 5.23
C ARG A 77 9.79 0.32 3.88
N LEU A 78 9.98 -0.43 2.78
CA LEU A 78 9.61 0.02 1.44
C LEU A 78 8.12 0.37 1.35
N ARG A 79 7.24 -0.49 1.89
CA ARG A 79 5.80 -0.21 1.95
C ARG A 79 5.53 1.08 2.74
N SER A 80 6.13 1.24 3.92
CA SER A 80 5.97 2.44 4.74
C SER A 80 6.43 3.71 4.02
N GLU A 81 7.55 3.65 3.30
CA GLU A 81 8.10 4.78 2.53
C GLU A 81 7.21 5.13 1.33
N GLN A 82 6.67 4.12 0.63
CA GLN A 82 5.71 4.31 -0.45
C GLN A 82 4.40 4.95 0.05
N GLN A 83 3.87 4.49 1.19
CA GLN A 83 2.67 5.08 1.78
C GLN A 83 2.92 6.52 2.27
N ALA A 84 4.14 6.80 2.76
CA ALA A 84 4.56 8.16 3.08
C ALA A 84 4.59 9.04 1.82
N ASP A 85 5.15 8.55 0.70
CA ASP A 85 5.13 9.26 -0.59
C ASP A 85 3.69 9.62 -1.00
N LEU A 86 2.76 8.66 -0.97
CA LEU A 86 1.35 8.92 -1.30
C LEU A 86 0.76 10.06 -0.46
N ALA A 87 1.06 10.11 0.84
CA ALA A 87 0.57 11.17 1.71
C ALA A 87 1.12 12.56 1.32
N THR A 88 2.29 12.63 0.68
CA THR A 88 2.86 13.91 0.20
C THR A 88 2.27 14.41 -1.11
N ARG A 89 1.52 13.58 -1.85
CA ARG A 89 0.97 13.92 -3.17
C ARG A 89 -0.16 14.94 -3.14
N VAL A 90 -0.70 15.24 -1.96
CA VAL A 90 -1.66 16.33 -1.76
C VAL A 90 -1.27 17.20 -0.57
N PRO A 91 -1.47 18.53 -0.64
CA PRO A 91 -1.21 19.40 0.50
C PRO A 91 -2.01 19.00 1.75
N GLY A 92 -1.32 18.79 2.86
CA GLY A 92 -1.95 18.41 4.14
C GLY A 92 -2.35 16.94 4.23
N GLY A 93 -1.95 16.10 3.27
CA GLY A 93 -2.06 14.65 3.40
C GLY A 93 -1.25 14.14 4.60
N ARG A 94 -1.78 13.12 5.27
CA ARG A 94 -1.13 12.52 6.46
C ARG A 94 -1.11 11.00 6.36
N GLN A 95 -0.06 10.40 6.90
CA GLN A 95 0.05 8.96 7.10
C GLN A 95 -0.28 8.63 8.56
N VAL A 96 -1.02 7.56 8.78
CA VAL A 96 -1.29 6.98 10.10
C VAL A 96 -0.97 5.49 10.08
N PHE A 97 -0.48 4.97 11.21
CA PHE A 97 -0.10 3.57 11.33
C PHE A 97 -1.13 2.81 12.15
N ALA A 98 -1.54 1.66 11.62
CA ALA A 98 -2.31 0.66 12.33
C ALA A 98 -1.32 -0.29 13.02
N GLU A 99 -0.78 0.12 14.17
CA GLU A 99 0.35 -0.53 14.86
C GLU A 99 0.13 -2.03 15.15
N GLU A 100 -1.08 -2.43 15.54
CA GLU A 100 -1.41 -3.83 15.84
C GLU A 100 -1.99 -4.63 14.66
N SER A 101 -1.92 -4.12 13.42
CA SER A 101 -2.49 -4.76 12.23
C SER A 101 -1.47 -5.03 11.14
N GLY A 102 -1.64 -6.19 10.51
CA GLY A 102 -1.08 -6.51 9.20
C GLY A 102 -1.82 -5.82 8.05
N HIS A 103 -1.69 -6.36 6.85
CA HIS A 103 -2.22 -5.78 5.61
C HIS A 103 -3.74 -5.53 5.64
N GLU A 104 -4.53 -6.43 6.24
CA GLU A 104 -5.99 -6.32 6.32
C GLU A 104 -6.45 -5.42 7.49
N VAL A 105 -6.05 -4.15 7.49
CA VAL A 105 -6.37 -3.18 8.56
C VAL A 105 -7.87 -3.09 8.89
N PRO A 106 -8.80 -3.03 7.91
CA PRO A 106 -10.23 -2.96 8.23
C PRO A 106 -10.76 -4.17 9.01
N ALA A 107 -10.10 -5.33 8.93
CA ALA A 107 -10.51 -6.53 9.66
C ALA A 107 -9.93 -6.58 11.08
N HIS A 108 -8.71 -6.05 11.28
CA HIS A 108 -7.94 -6.24 12.50
C HIS A 108 -7.89 -5.01 13.43
N GLN A 109 -7.91 -3.80 12.88
CA GLN A 109 -8.00 -2.53 13.64
C GLN A 109 -8.98 -1.56 12.94
N PRO A 110 -10.28 -1.92 12.89
CA PRO A 110 -11.29 -1.10 12.21
C PRO A 110 -11.41 0.32 12.75
N GLU A 111 -11.11 0.54 14.03
CA GLU A 111 -11.14 1.85 14.68
C GLU A 111 -10.22 2.88 14.00
N VAL A 112 -9.01 2.47 13.57
CA VAL A 112 -8.08 3.35 12.84
C VAL A 112 -8.68 3.81 11.51
N VAL A 113 -9.44 2.94 10.84
CA VAL A 113 -10.13 3.27 9.59
C VAL A 113 -11.29 4.25 9.85
N VAL A 114 -12.07 4.03 10.90
CA VAL A 114 -13.18 4.93 11.28
C VAL A 114 -12.63 6.32 11.62
N GLU A 115 -11.57 6.40 12.42
CA GLU A 115 -10.92 7.68 12.76
C GLU A 115 -10.36 8.39 11.52
N ALA A 116 -9.72 7.65 10.61
CA ALA A 116 -9.25 8.21 9.35
C ALA A 116 -10.38 8.81 8.52
N ILE A 117 -11.54 8.13 8.44
CA ILE A 117 -12.73 8.61 7.75
C ILE A 117 -13.29 9.87 8.41
N SER A 118 -13.49 9.87 9.73
CA SER A 118 -13.97 11.05 10.48
C SER A 118 -13.05 12.26 10.28
N ALA A 119 -11.74 12.01 10.24
CA ALA A 119 -10.76 13.06 10.07
C ALA A 119 -10.66 13.58 8.61
N VAL A 120 -11.14 12.83 7.60
CA VAL A 120 -11.46 13.33 6.25
C VAL A 120 -12.79 14.11 6.24
N LEU A 121 -13.74 13.63 7.06
CA LEU A 121 -15.02 14.25 7.46
C LEU A 121 -14.90 15.73 7.83
N GLY A 122 -13.83 16.04 8.58
CA GLY A 122 -13.79 17.22 9.44
C GLY A 122 -14.62 17.03 10.73
N ASP A 123 -15.02 15.79 11.02
CA ASP A 123 -15.71 15.41 12.25
C ASP A 123 -14.67 15.23 13.35
N THR A 124 -14.22 16.34 13.94
CA THR A 124 -13.55 16.32 15.24
C THR A 124 -14.60 16.30 16.33
N GLU A 125 -14.54 15.31 17.23
CA GLU A 125 -15.29 15.28 18.50
C GLU A 125 -15.09 16.56 19.33
#